data_AF-A0A2D8Y473-F1
#
_entry.id   AF-A0A2D8Y473-F1
#
_cell.length_a   1.000
_cell.length_b   1.000
_cell.length_c   1.000
_cell.angle_alpha   90.00
_cell.angle_beta   90.00
_cell.angle_gamma   90.00
#
_symmetry.space_group_name_H-M   'P 1'
#
loop_
_entity.id
_entity.type
_entity.pdbx_description
1 polymer ?
#
loop_
_entity_poly.entity_id
_entity_poly.type
_entity_poly.pdbx_seq_one_letter_code
_entity_poly.pdbx_strand_id
1 'polypeptide(L)'
;MRGTTAWILICSILIASVGLNADSTAVVIGAMLISPLLGPILGLGLSISTNDIDTLKNSLTNIFVMVLLSITTAYIFFTLIPINDETSELLSRTSPDFRDVLIAFFGGLALIIAKTKKENISSAIFGVAIATALMPPLCTVGYYLAENNITNAAGALLLFLINTLYIIVATYIVLKVLGFPLKVYANSKRRKFVNRAVTLIAASFAVVAVLEFIEVVDESKFEREARSFLDTELV
;
A
#
# COMPACT_ATOMS: atom_id res chain seq x y z
N MET A 1 -9.69 17.36 3.31
CA MET A 1 -8.62 17.47 2.30
C MET A 1 -8.44 18.93 1.91
N ARG A 2 -7.23 19.48 2.00
CA ARG A 2 -6.93 20.75 1.33
C ARG A 2 -6.67 20.42 -0.14
N GLY A 3 -7.33 21.10 -1.08
CA GLY A 3 -7.33 20.73 -2.51
C GLY A 3 -5.95 20.49 -3.11
N THR A 4 -4.91 21.12 -2.57
CA THR A 4 -3.51 20.94 -2.95
C THR A 4 -3.05 19.47 -2.94
N THR A 5 -3.42 18.68 -1.93
CA THR A 5 -2.99 17.28 -1.82
C THR A 5 -3.62 16.41 -2.90
N ALA A 6 -4.87 16.70 -3.27
CA ALA A 6 -5.56 15.98 -4.34
C ALA A 6 -4.96 16.30 -5.71
N TRP A 7 -4.62 17.57 -5.98
CA TRP A 7 -3.95 17.95 -7.22
C TRP A 7 -2.56 17.33 -7.36
N ILE A 8 -1.76 17.31 -6.28
CA ILE A 8 -0.46 16.64 -6.28
C ILE A 8 -0.63 15.14 -6.58
N LEU A 9 -1.65 14.50 -5.98
CA LEU A 9 -1.96 13.10 -6.25
C LEU A 9 -2.30 12.87 -7.72
N ILE A 10 -3.20 13.67 -8.31
CA ILE A 10 -3.57 13.58 -9.73
C ILE A 10 -2.33 13.70 -10.61
N CYS A 11 -1.51 14.73 -10.41
CA CYS A 11 -0.29 14.93 -11.18
C CYS A 11 0.68 13.75 -11.03
N SER A 12 0.87 13.25 -9.80
CA SER A 12 1.73 12.09 -9.57
C SER A 12 1.22 10.85 -10.33
N ILE A 13 -0.09 10.58 -10.29
CA ILE A 13 -0.69 9.42 -10.99
C ILE A 13 -0.51 9.54 -12.49
N LEU A 14 -0.69 10.74 -13.06
CA LEU A 14 -0.43 10.96 -14.49
C LEU A 14 1.03 10.69 -14.85
N ILE A 15 1.99 11.17 -14.04
CA ILE A 15 3.42 10.90 -14.26
C ILE A 15 3.71 9.40 -14.15
N ALA A 16 3.13 8.70 -13.16
CA ALA A 16 3.29 7.26 -13.02
C ALA A 16 2.68 6.48 -14.18
N SER A 17 1.48 6.87 -14.67
CA SER A 17 0.85 6.25 -15.83
C SER A 17 1.66 6.48 -17.11
N VAL A 18 2.24 7.66 -17.30
CA VAL A 18 3.20 7.92 -18.40
C VAL A 18 4.45 7.06 -18.23
N GLY A 19 4.97 6.93 -17.01
CA GLY A 19 6.12 6.09 -16.70
C GLY A 19 5.89 4.61 -17.02
N LEU A 20 4.74 4.07 -16.62
CA LEU A 20 4.30 2.70 -16.91
C LEU A 20 4.10 2.47 -18.41
N ASN A 21 3.54 3.45 -19.11
CA ASN A 21 3.37 3.41 -20.57
C ASN A 21 4.72 3.48 -21.31
N ALA A 22 5.74 4.11 -20.70
CA ALA A 22 7.09 4.20 -21.24
C ALA A 22 8.03 3.11 -20.72
N ASP A 23 7.53 2.13 -19.95
CA ASP A 23 8.29 1.06 -19.27
C ASP A 23 9.51 1.62 -18.50
N SER A 24 9.33 2.76 -17.84
CA SER A 24 10.41 3.53 -17.20
C SER A 24 10.26 3.57 -15.68
N THR A 25 10.84 2.56 -15.03
CA THR A 25 10.84 2.44 -13.56
C THR A 25 11.37 3.69 -12.87
N ALA A 26 12.34 4.40 -13.46
CA ALA A 26 12.88 5.64 -12.90
C ALA A 26 11.82 6.76 -12.81
N VAL A 27 10.98 6.91 -13.83
CA VAL A 27 9.88 7.89 -13.85
C VAL A 27 8.79 7.48 -12.86
N VAL A 28 8.46 6.19 -12.80
CA VAL A 28 7.49 5.68 -11.83
C VAL A 28 7.98 5.91 -10.40
N ILE A 29 9.25 5.66 -10.10
CA ILE A 29 9.89 5.99 -8.80
C ILE A 29 9.83 7.50 -8.49
N GLY A 30 10.08 8.34 -9.48
CA GLY A 30 9.96 9.79 -9.33
C GLY A 30 8.54 10.23 -8.94
N ALA A 31 7.52 9.63 -9.56
CA ALA A 31 6.12 9.90 -9.25
C ALA A 31 5.74 9.47 -7.82
N MET A 32 6.24 8.30 -7.39
CA MET A 32 6.02 7.74 -6.05
C MET A 32 6.51 8.66 -4.93
N LEU A 33 7.66 9.30 -5.11
CA LEU A 33 8.25 10.24 -4.14
C LEU A 33 7.38 11.47 -3.86
N ILE A 34 6.60 11.89 -4.86
CA ILE A 34 5.75 13.07 -4.79
C ILE A 34 4.39 12.72 -4.17
N SER A 35 3.98 11.45 -4.25
CA SER A 35 2.64 11.00 -3.88
C SER A 35 2.36 11.10 -2.37
N PRO A 36 1.27 11.78 -1.96
CA PRO A 36 0.93 11.96 -0.55
C PRO A 36 0.23 10.74 0.09
N LEU A 37 0.16 9.60 -0.60
CA LEU A 37 -0.67 8.44 -0.25
C LEU A 37 -0.21 7.73 1.03
N LEU A 38 1.09 7.83 1.37
CA LEU A 38 1.65 7.28 2.60
C LEU A 38 1.12 7.94 3.89
N GLY A 39 0.70 9.20 3.82
CA GLY A 39 0.26 9.95 4.99
C GLY A 39 -0.96 9.32 5.68
N PRO A 40 -2.07 9.12 4.96
CA PRO A 40 -3.26 8.48 5.50
C PRO A 40 -3.06 7.03 5.97
N ILE A 41 -2.24 6.23 5.27
CA ILE A 41 -1.93 4.83 5.64
C ILE A 41 -1.19 4.78 6.99
N LEU A 42 -0.16 5.62 7.15
CA LEU A 42 0.51 5.75 8.44
C LEU A 42 -0.42 6.29 9.53
N GLY A 43 -1.33 7.20 9.17
CA GLY A 43 -2.36 7.70 10.06
C GLY A 43 -3.30 6.60 10.57
N LEU A 44 -3.67 5.63 9.70
CA LEU A 44 -4.39 4.44 10.12
C LEU A 44 -3.58 3.64 11.15
N GLY A 45 -2.34 3.25 10.83
CA GLY A 45 -1.49 2.49 11.75
C GLY A 45 -1.28 3.20 13.10
N LEU A 46 -1.07 4.52 13.08
CA LEU A 46 -0.95 5.34 14.28
C LEU A 46 -2.24 5.37 15.10
N SER A 47 -3.39 5.53 14.44
CA SER A 47 -4.68 5.58 15.11
C SER A 47 -5.05 4.24 15.77
N ILE A 48 -4.69 3.12 15.15
CA ILE A 48 -4.84 1.78 15.72
C ILE A 48 -3.90 1.60 16.92
N SER A 49 -2.65 2.06 16.82
CA SER A 49 -1.70 1.95 17.95
C SER A 49 -2.05 2.85 19.14
N THR A 50 -2.63 4.03 18.89
CA THR A 50 -2.94 5.04 19.92
C THR A 50 -4.38 4.99 20.42
N ASN A 51 -5.20 4.08 19.89
CA ASN A 51 -6.64 3.97 20.12
C ASN A 51 -7.44 5.23 19.72
N ASP A 52 -6.98 6.00 18.73
CA ASP A 52 -7.66 7.23 18.30
C ASP A 52 -8.71 7.00 17.20
N ILE A 53 -9.96 6.79 17.59
CA ILE A 53 -11.06 6.51 16.65
C ILE A 53 -11.36 7.66 15.69
N ASP A 54 -11.12 8.91 16.10
CA ASP A 54 -11.43 10.07 15.28
C ASP A 54 -10.42 10.15 14.12
N THR A 55 -9.14 9.90 14.44
CA THR A 55 -8.07 9.79 13.44
C THR A 55 -8.25 8.56 12.56
N LEU A 56 -8.69 7.42 13.13
CA LEU A 56 -8.97 6.20 12.36
C LEU A 56 -10.00 6.46 11.25
N LYS A 57 -11.14 7.06 11.60
CA LYS A 57 -12.19 7.39 10.62
C LYS A 57 -11.70 8.37 9.57
N ASN A 58 -11.01 9.42 9.97
CA ASN A 58 -10.51 10.43 9.04
C ASN A 58 -9.46 9.84 8.08
N SER A 59 -8.54 9.01 8.57
CA SER A 59 -7.56 8.32 7.74
C SER A 59 -8.21 7.32 6.79
N LEU A 60 -9.22 6.57 7.24
CA LEU A 60 -9.93 5.61 6.39
C LEU A 60 -10.67 6.33 5.24
N THR A 61 -11.40 7.40 5.55
CA THR A 61 -12.08 8.21 4.54
C THR A 61 -11.07 8.84 3.58
N ASN A 62 -9.93 9.31 4.08
CA ASN A 62 -8.89 9.88 3.21
C ASN A 62 -8.28 8.85 2.26
N ILE A 63 -7.96 7.64 2.74
CA ILE A 63 -7.47 6.55 1.87
C ILE A 63 -8.50 6.22 0.81
N PHE A 64 -9.75 6.03 1.20
CA PHE A 64 -10.82 5.70 0.26
C PHE A 64 -10.95 6.73 -0.86
N VAL A 65 -10.98 8.03 -0.51
CA VAL A 65 -11.07 9.11 -1.49
C VAL A 65 -9.81 9.17 -2.37
N MET A 66 -8.61 8.96 -1.81
CA MET A 66 -7.37 8.97 -2.58
C MET A 66 -7.27 7.79 -3.54
N VAL A 67 -7.64 6.59 -3.10
CA VAL A 67 -7.70 5.38 -3.94
C VAL A 67 -8.68 5.59 -5.10
N LEU A 68 -9.88 6.07 -4.80
CA LEU A 68 -10.90 6.31 -5.82
C LEU A 68 -10.42 7.35 -6.84
N LEU A 69 -9.83 8.44 -6.37
CA LEU A 69 -9.29 9.50 -7.23
C LEU A 69 -8.11 9.01 -8.08
N SER A 70 -7.22 8.20 -7.51
CA SER A 70 -6.09 7.58 -8.22
C SER A 70 -6.58 6.64 -9.33
N ILE A 71 -7.48 5.70 -9.01
CA ILE A 71 -8.03 4.74 -9.98
C ILE A 71 -8.76 5.50 -11.10
N THR A 72 -9.61 6.47 -10.75
CA THR A 72 -10.37 7.26 -11.73
C THR A 72 -9.43 8.04 -12.65
N THR A 73 -8.37 8.65 -12.10
CA THR A 73 -7.39 9.41 -12.89
C THR A 73 -6.63 8.51 -13.86
N ALA A 74 -6.14 7.36 -13.36
CA ALA A 74 -5.43 6.38 -14.19
C ALA A 74 -6.35 5.79 -15.28
N TYR A 75 -7.59 5.44 -14.93
CA TYR A 75 -8.60 4.96 -15.87
C TYR A 75 -8.85 5.96 -17.01
N ILE A 76 -9.08 7.24 -16.68
CA ILE A 76 -9.28 8.30 -17.69
C ILE A 76 -8.05 8.42 -18.58
N PHE A 77 -6.84 8.40 -17.99
CA PHE A 77 -5.60 8.50 -18.75
C PHE A 77 -5.45 7.36 -19.77
N PHE A 78 -5.57 6.10 -19.33
CA PHE A 78 -5.40 4.94 -20.20
C PHE A 78 -6.54 4.76 -21.21
N THR A 79 -7.73 5.26 -20.91
CA THR A 79 -8.82 5.32 -21.90
C THR A 79 -8.53 6.32 -23.02
N LEU A 80 -7.88 7.44 -22.71
CA LEU A 80 -7.54 8.48 -23.70
C LEU A 80 -6.26 8.17 -24.47
N ILE A 81 -5.29 7.54 -23.81
CA ILE A 81 -3.99 7.17 -24.36
C ILE A 81 -3.85 5.65 -24.21
N PRO A 82 -4.41 4.88 -25.14
CA PRO A 82 -4.30 3.42 -25.09
C PRO A 82 -2.85 3.00 -25.28
N ILE A 83 -2.42 2.05 -24.46
CA ILE A 83 -1.11 1.40 -24.58
C ILE A 83 -1.23 0.37 -25.70
N ASN A 84 -0.24 0.29 -26.58
CA ASN A 84 -0.28 -0.65 -27.72
C ASN A 84 0.17 -2.07 -27.33
N ASP A 85 0.87 -2.25 -26.19
CA ASP A 85 1.36 -3.55 -25.69
C ASP A 85 1.35 -3.55 -24.14
N GLU A 86 0.94 -4.66 -23.51
CA GLU A 86 1.05 -4.85 -22.05
C GLU A 86 2.54 -4.74 -21.65
N THR A 87 2.93 -3.68 -20.92
CA THR A 87 4.31 -3.52 -20.47
C THR A 87 4.66 -4.51 -19.37
N SER A 88 5.92 -4.96 -19.36
CA SER A 88 6.43 -5.90 -18.37
C SER A 88 6.25 -5.40 -16.92
N GLU A 89 6.31 -4.08 -16.74
CA GLU A 89 6.07 -3.44 -15.45
C GLU A 89 4.61 -3.57 -14.99
N LEU A 90 3.62 -3.57 -15.89
CA LEU A 90 2.20 -3.76 -15.54
C LEU A 90 1.89 -5.22 -15.14
N LEU A 91 2.43 -6.18 -15.92
CA LEU A 91 2.25 -7.61 -15.66
C LEU A 91 2.87 -8.04 -14.33
N SER A 92 4.00 -7.45 -13.94
CA SER A 92 4.65 -7.75 -12.67
C SER A 92 3.88 -7.27 -11.43
N ARG A 93 2.73 -6.58 -11.60
CA ARG A 93 1.96 -5.92 -10.53
C ARG A 93 0.53 -6.44 -10.39
N THR A 94 0.23 -7.60 -10.97
CA THR A 94 -1.09 -8.25 -10.90
C THR A 94 -1.18 -9.36 -9.85
N SER A 95 -0.04 -9.96 -9.48
CA SER A 95 0.02 -11.04 -8.50
C SER A 95 0.80 -10.63 -7.25
N PRO A 96 0.27 -10.89 -6.03
CA PRO A 96 1.02 -10.71 -4.80
C PRO A 96 2.17 -11.69 -4.68
N ASP A 97 3.38 -11.19 -4.43
CA ASP A 97 4.58 -12.01 -4.19
C ASP A 97 5.03 -11.86 -2.72
N PHE A 98 5.65 -12.92 -2.18
CA PHE A 98 6.23 -12.89 -0.83
C PHE A 98 7.26 -11.75 -0.68
N ARG A 99 7.93 -11.39 -1.78
CA ARG A 99 8.92 -10.29 -1.82
C ARG A 99 8.26 -8.94 -1.54
N ASP A 100 7.10 -8.66 -2.15
CA ASP A 100 6.38 -7.40 -1.94
C ASP A 100 5.93 -7.27 -0.48
N VAL A 101 5.49 -8.38 0.13
CA VAL A 101 5.12 -8.46 1.55
C VAL A 101 6.30 -8.09 2.45
N LEU A 102 7.49 -8.66 2.22
CA LEU A 102 8.68 -8.36 3.01
C LEU A 102 9.10 -6.90 2.85
N ILE A 103 9.08 -6.38 1.61
CA ILE A 103 9.41 -4.98 1.32
C ILE A 103 8.42 -4.04 2.03
N ALA A 104 7.12 -4.31 1.95
CA ALA A 104 6.10 -3.50 2.62
C ALA A 104 6.25 -3.52 4.15
N PHE A 105 6.53 -4.70 4.73
CA PHE A 105 6.72 -4.84 6.17
C PHE A 105 7.98 -4.11 6.66
N PHE A 106 9.16 -4.42 6.12
CA PHE A 106 10.42 -3.80 6.54
C PHE A 106 10.50 -2.33 6.16
N GLY A 107 9.96 -1.93 5.01
CA GLY A 107 9.79 -0.54 4.63
C GLY A 107 8.93 0.20 5.66
N GLY A 108 7.76 -0.35 5.99
CA GLY A 108 6.87 0.18 7.03
C GLY A 108 7.58 0.37 8.38
N LEU A 109 8.34 -0.63 8.83
CA LEU A 109 9.16 -0.57 10.05
C LEU A 109 10.20 0.57 9.97
N ALA A 110 10.98 0.64 8.88
CA ALA A 110 12.02 1.64 8.72
C ALA A 110 11.45 3.06 8.69
N LEU A 111 10.33 3.26 8.00
CA LEU A 111 9.67 4.56 7.89
C LEU A 111 9.17 5.07 9.24
N ILE A 112 8.50 4.22 10.03
CA ILE A 112 7.98 4.65 11.34
C ILE A 112 9.13 4.88 12.34
N ILE A 113 10.19 4.08 12.32
CA ILE A 113 11.40 4.31 13.12
C ILE A 113 12.04 5.65 12.74
N ALA A 114 12.24 5.90 11.44
CA ALA A 114 12.81 7.15 10.95
C ALA A 114 11.95 8.36 11.37
N LYS A 115 10.63 8.24 11.29
CA LYS A 115 9.68 9.30 11.69
C LYS A 115 9.63 9.55 13.20
N THR A 116 10.00 8.57 14.01
CA THR A 116 10.10 8.70 15.48
C THR A 116 11.43 9.30 15.94
N LYS A 117 12.47 9.27 15.10
CA LYS A 117 13.74 9.97 15.38
C LYS A 117 13.57 11.48 15.27
N LYS A 118 14.20 12.21 16.19
CA LYS A 118 14.19 13.68 16.28
C LYS A 118 15.04 14.36 15.19
N GLU A 119 16.02 13.65 14.66
CA GLU A 119 16.82 14.11 13.53
C GLU A 119 16.01 13.97 12.24
N ASN A 120 15.97 15.03 11.43
CA ASN A 120 15.36 15.03 10.11
C ASN A 120 16.16 14.12 9.16
N ILE A 121 16.07 12.81 9.37
CA ILE A 121 16.51 11.83 8.38
C ILE A 121 15.60 12.06 7.19
N SER A 122 16.19 12.25 6.01
CA SER A 122 15.44 12.51 4.78
C SER A 122 14.41 11.41 4.60
N SER A 123 13.14 11.75 4.83
CA SER A 123 11.97 10.90 4.66
C SER A 123 11.84 10.40 3.22
N ALA A 124 12.61 10.97 2.29
CA ALA A 124 12.68 10.58 0.89
C ALA A 124 13.18 9.14 0.72
N ILE A 125 14.26 8.72 1.39
CA ILE A 125 14.89 7.40 1.13
C ILE A 125 13.94 6.26 1.51
N PHE A 126 13.26 6.38 2.65
CA PHE A 126 12.28 5.40 3.11
C PHE A 126 10.93 5.54 2.39
N GLY A 127 10.60 6.74 1.93
CA GLY A 127 9.42 7.01 1.11
C GLY A 127 9.46 6.30 -0.24
N VAL A 128 10.63 6.25 -0.90
CA VAL A 128 10.83 5.53 -2.17
C VAL A 128 10.43 4.06 -2.03
N ALA A 129 11.02 3.35 -1.05
CA ALA A 129 10.90 1.90 -0.94
C ALA A 129 9.47 1.39 -0.64
N ILE A 130 8.57 2.26 -0.19
CA ILE A 130 7.20 1.90 0.18
C ILE A 130 6.20 2.44 -0.83
N ALA A 131 6.45 3.65 -1.36
CA ALA A 131 5.62 4.20 -2.42
C ALA A 131 5.72 3.36 -3.71
N THR A 132 6.84 2.62 -3.91
CA THR A 132 6.98 1.58 -4.94
C THR A 132 5.97 0.46 -4.86
N ALA A 133 5.48 0.14 -3.67
CA ALA A 133 4.55 -0.95 -3.45
C ALA A 133 3.08 -0.53 -3.55
N LEU A 134 2.78 0.79 -3.56
CA LEU A 134 1.42 1.30 -3.43
C LEU A 134 0.91 2.01 -4.68
N MET A 135 1.76 2.81 -5.31
CA MET A 135 1.33 3.65 -6.42
C MET A 135 1.17 2.88 -7.74
N PRO A 136 2.11 2.02 -8.16
CA PRO A 136 1.94 1.23 -9.38
C PRO A 136 0.70 0.36 -9.37
N PRO A 137 0.40 -0.42 -8.30
CA PRO A 137 -0.80 -1.26 -8.29
C PRO A 137 -2.09 -0.46 -8.51
N LEU A 138 -2.21 0.75 -7.95
CA LEU A 138 -3.38 1.61 -8.20
C LEU A 138 -3.47 2.09 -9.65
N CYS A 139 -2.34 2.41 -10.28
CA CYS A 139 -2.29 2.74 -11.70
C CYS A 139 -2.64 1.52 -12.57
N THR A 140 -2.13 0.34 -12.21
CA THR A 140 -2.41 -0.95 -12.87
C THR A 140 -3.89 -1.33 -12.76
N VAL A 141 -4.54 -1.08 -11.62
CA VAL A 141 -6.00 -1.22 -11.46
C VAL A 141 -6.74 -0.32 -12.45
N GLY A 142 -6.34 0.95 -12.54
CA GLY A 142 -6.95 1.91 -13.48
C GLY A 142 -6.77 1.51 -14.94
N TYR A 143 -5.59 0.98 -15.29
CA TYR A 143 -5.29 0.43 -16.62
C TYR A 143 -6.17 -0.76 -16.98
N TYR A 144 -6.18 -1.81 -16.15
CA TYR A 144 -6.97 -3.01 -16.43
C TYR A 144 -8.48 -2.75 -16.40
N LEU A 145 -8.93 -1.76 -15.62
CA LEU A 145 -10.31 -1.32 -15.68
C LEU A 145 -10.65 -0.65 -17.03
N ALA A 146 -9.70 0.09 -17.63
CA ALA A 146 -9.86 0.67 -18.97
C ALA A 146 -9.87 -0.41 -20.07
N GLU A 147 -9.14 -1.50 -19.88
CA GLU A 147 -9.13 -2.65 -20.80
C GLU A 147 -10.28 -3.66 -20.57
N ASN A 148 -11.16 -3.41 -19.59
CA ASN A 148 -12.21 -4.34 -19.16
C ASN A 148 -11.71 -5.71 -18.61
N ASN A 149 -10.45 -5.80 -18.17
CA ASN A 149 -9.89 -6.98 -17.55
C ASN A 149 -10.05 -6.94 -16.03
N ILE A 150 -11.23 -7.36 -15.56
CA ILE A 150 -11.58 -7.30 -14.13
C ILE A 150 -10.72 -8.25 -13.28
N THR A 151 -10.26 -9.37 -13.84
CA THR A 151 -9.43 -10.35 -13.11
C THR A 151 -8.09 -9.74 -12.72
N ASN A 152 -7.37 -9.14 -13.67
CA ASN A 152 -6.08 -8.51 -13.41
C ASN A 152 -6.24 -7.23 -12.58
N ALA A 153 -7.32 -6.49 -12.77
CA ALA A 153 -7.65 -5.34 -11.92
C ALA A 153 -7.87 -5.76 -10.46
N ALA A 154 -8.56 -6.87 -10.21
CA ALA A 154 -8.77 -7.39 -8.86
C ALA A 154 -7.45 -7.85 -8.21
N GLY A 155 -6.58 -8.52 -8.97
CA GLY A 155 -5.24 -8.92 -8.51
C GLY A 155 -4.36 -7.72 -8.09
N ALA A 156 -4.31 -6.69 -8.93
CA ALA A 156 -3.57 -5.45 -8.61
C ALA A 156 -4.16 -4.70 -7.40
N LEU A 157 -5.49 -4.70 -7.25
CA LEU A 157 -6.16 -4.13 -6.07
C LEU A 157 -5.82 -4.92 -4.80
N LEU A 158 -5.79 -6.24 -4.90
CA LEU A 158 -5.44 -7.14 -3.79
C LEU A 158 -3.98 -6.92 -3.37
N LEU A 159 -3.05 -6.81 -4.32
CA LEU A 159 -1.65 -6.45 -4.05
C LEU A 159 -1.54 -5.11 -3.28
N PHE A 160 -2.31 -4.08 -3.70
CA PHE A 160 -2.37 -2.81 -2.96
C PHE A 160 -2.88 -2.97 -1.52
N LEU A 161 -3.94 -3.76 -1.33
CA LEU A 161 -4.54 -4.00 0.00
C LEU A 161 -3.58 -4.76 0.92
N ILE A 162 -2.92 -5.80 0.42
CA ILE A 162 -1.90 -6.55 1.15
C ILE A 162 -0.76 -5.62 1.57
N ASN A 163 -0.19 -4.86 0.64
CA ASN A 163 0.89 -3.93 0.96
C ASN A 163 0.48 -2.89 2.01
N THR A 164 -0.74 -2.35 1.89
CA THR A 164 -1.30 -1.43 2.87
C THR A 164 -1.45 -2.09 4.25
N LEU A 165 -1.93 -3.33 4.31
CA LEU A 165 -2.10 -4.09 5.54
C LEU A 165 -0.77 -4.31 6.26
N TYR A 166 0.28 -4.73 5.55
CA TYR A 166 1.60 -4.95 6.12
C TYR A 166 2.26 -3.67 6.65
N ILE A 167 2.08 -2.53 5.97
CA ILE A 167 2.54 -1.23 6.46
C ILE A 167 1.82 -0.86 7.77
N ILE A 168 0.50 -1.11 7.85
CA ILE A 168 -0.28 -0.85 9.06
C ILE A 168 0.19 -1.73 10.22
N VAL A 169 0.40 -3.02 9.97
CA VAL A 169 0.89 -3.97 10.98
C VAL A 169 2.31 -3.59 11.46
N ALA A 170 3.22 -3.26 10.55
CA ALA A 170 4.56 -2.78 10.88
C ALA A 170 4.51 -1.52 11.73
N THR A 171 3.68 -0.55 11.34
CA THR A 171 3.46 0.70 12.09
C THR A 171 2.94 0.42 13.50
N TYR A 172 1.97 -0.48 13.64
CA TYR A 172 1.41 -0.87 14.93
C TYR A 172 2.46 -1.52 15.84
N ILE A 173 3.26 -2.46 15.33
CA ILE A 173 4.29 -3.15 16.10
C ILE A 173 5.31 -2.16 16.65
N VAL A 174 5.86 -1.28 15.81
CA VAL A 174 6.90 -0.33 16.24
C VAL A 174 6.35 0.65 17.26
N LEU A 175 5.19 1.24 17.02
CA LEU A 175 4.62 2.22 17.95
C LEU A 175 4.30 1.60 19.32
N LYS A 176 3.90 0.32 19.33
CA LYS A 176 3.67 -0.43 20.57
C LYS A 176 4.98 -0.73 21.30
N VAL A 177 6.03 -1.12 20.58
CA VAL A 177 7.39 -1.36 21.14
C VAL A 177 7.98 -0.07 21.69
N LEU A 178 7.81 1.06 21.00
CA LEU A 178 8.26 2.39 21.43
C LEU A 178 7.42 2.98 22.58
N GLY A 179 6.32 2.33 22.97
CA GLY A 179 5.51 2.75 24.11
C GLY A 179 4.77 4.08 23.90
N PHE A 180 4.33 4.39 22.67
CA PHE A 180 3.61 5.63 22.39
C PHE A 180 2.36 5.79 23.30
N PRO A 181 2.13 6.98 23.88
CA PRO A 181 1.03 7.18 24.81
C PRO A 181 -0.33 7.04 24.11
N LEU A 182 -1.23 6.28 24.74
CA LEU A 182 -2.60 6.12 24.27
C LEU A 182 -3.39 7.42 24.43
N LYS A 183 -4.26 7.73 23.47
CA LYS A 183 -5.15 8.90 23.57
C LYS A 183 -6.12 8.71 24.74
N VAL A 184 -6.02 9.58 25.74
CA VAL A 184 -6.86 9.51 26.94
C VAL A 184 -8.22 10.13 26.64
N TYR A 185 -9.24 9.29 26.47
CA TYR A 185 -10.63 9.76 26.40
C TYR A 185 -11.14 10.12 27.79
N ALA A 186 -11.67 11.32 27.95
CA ALA A 186 -12.23 11.83 29.22
C ALA A 186 -13.39 10.97 29.77
N ASN A 187 -14.09 10.20 28.93
CA ASN A 187 -15.25 9.41 29.32
C ASN A 187 -14.89 7.91 29.49
N SER A 188 -15.00 7.40 30.72
CA SER A 188 -14.62 6.02 31.12
C SER A 188 -15.33 4.91 30.32
N LYS A 189 -16.63 5.06 30.02
CA LYS A 189 -17.39 4.07 29.23
C LYS A 189 -16.95 4.08 27.76
N ARG A 190 -16.77 5.28 27.18
CA ARG A 190 -16.28 5.45 25.80
C ARG A 190 -14.85 4.93 25.65
N ARG A 191 -13.99 5.14 26.65
CA ARG A 191 -12.62 4.61 26.69
C ARG A 191 -12.58 3.08 26.63
N LYS A 192 -13.38 2.38 27.44
CA LYS A 192 -13.41 0.90 27.44
C LYS A 192 -13.94 0.34 26.11
N PHE A 193 -14.96 0.97 25.53
CA PHE A 193 -15.50 0.57 24.23
C PHE A 193 -14.49 0.79 23.10
N VAL A 194 -13.88 1.99 23.04
CA VAL A 194 -12.88 2.34 22.02
C VAL A 194 -11.66 1.42 22.12
N ASN A 195 -11.12 1.18 23.31
CA ASN A 195 -10.00 0.25 23.49
C ASN A 195 -10.35 -1.16 23.00
N ARG A 196 -11.55 -1.68 23.31
CA ARG A 196 -11.97 -3.00 22.82
C ARG A 196 -12.11 -3.02 21.31
N ALA A 197 -12.78 -2.03 20.72
CA ALA A 197 -12.98 -1.94 19.28
C ALA A 197 -11.65 -1.89 18.52
N VAL A 198 -10.72 -1.03 18.96
CA VAL A 198 -9.42 -0.89 18.29
C VAL A 198 -8.54 -2.13 18.50
N THR A 199 -8.58 -2.76 19.68
CA THR A 199 -7.84 -4.02 19.91
C THR A 199 -8.38 -5.14 19.02
N LEU A 200 -9.70 -5.23 18.83
CA LEU A 200 -10.31 -6.20 17.91
C LEU A 200 -9.94 -5.92 16.45
N ILE A 201 -9.90 -4.66 16.03
CA ILE A 201 -9.45 -4.28 14.68
C ILE A 201 -7.98 -4.66 14.46
N ALA A 202 -7.11 -4.34 15.43
CA ALA A 202 -5.70 -4.72 15.37
C ALA A 202 -5.51 -6.23 15.30
N ALA A 203 -6.27 -6.99 16.10
CA ALA A 203 -6.23 -8.46 16.08
C ALA A 203 -6.73 -9.00 14.73
N SER A 204 -7.81 -8.45 14.18
CA SER A 204 -8.32 -8.82 12.86
C SER A 204 -7.27 -8.60 11.77
N PHE A 205 -6.64 -7.41 11.74
CA PHE A 205 -5.59 -7.11 10.77
C PHE A 205 -4.38 -8.03 10.90
N ALA A 206 -3.98 -8.38 12.12
CA ALA A 206 -2.90 -9.34 12.35
C ALA A 206 -3.27 -10.75 11.86
N VAL A 207 -4.50 -11.21 12.11
CA VAL A 207 -4.98 -12.52 11.64
C VAL A 207 -5.02 -12.55 10.12
N VAL A 208 -5.62 -11.54 9.48
CA VAL A 208 -5.67 -11.46 8.01
C VAL A 208 -4.26 -11.42 7.42
N ALA A 209 -3.34 -10.63 7.99
CA ALA A 209 -1.96 -10.58 7.50
C ALA A 209 -1.27 -11.95 7.57
N VAL A 210 -1.48 -12.73 8.65
CA VAL A 210 -0.90 -14.07 8.78
C VAL A 210 -1.50 -15.05 7.77
N LEU A 211 -2.82 -15.01 7.53
CA LEU A 211 -3.47 -15.89 6.55
C LEU A 211 -2.93 -15.61 5.13
N GLU A 212 -2.92 -14.34 4.74
CA GLU A 212 -2.38 -13.90 3.44
C GLU A 212 -0.88 -14.25 3.31
N PHE A 213 -0.11 -14.16 4.40
CA PHE A 213 1.29 -14.57 4.40
C PHE A 213 1.46 -16.05 4.01
N ILE A 214 0.63 -16.92 4.58
CA ILE A 214 0.72 -18.36 4.34
C ILE A 214 0.36 -18.66 2.88
N GLU A 215 -0.72 -18.06 2.37
CA GLU A 215 -1.18 -18.25 1.00
C GLU A 215 -0.13 -17.81 -0.03
N VAL A 216 0.40 -16.58 0.11
CA VAL A 216 1.43 -16.05 -0.78
C VAL A 216 2.73 -16.87 -0.72
N VAL A 217 3.11 -17.36 0.45
CA VAL A 217 4.30 -18.20 0.61
C VAL A 217 4.12 -19.57 -0.05
N ASP A 218 2.94 -20.18 0.08
CA ASP A 218 2.68 -21.49 -0.50
C ASP A 218 2.56 -21.41 -2.02
N GLU A 219 1.94 -20.36 -2.56
CA GLU A 219 1.92 -20.08 -3.99
C GLU A 219 3.34 -19.85 -4.55
N SER A 220 4.15 -19.04 -3.84
CA SER A 220 5.56 -18.81 -4.21
C SER A 220 6.41 -20.09 -4.18
N LYS A 221 6.13 -21.04 -3.26
CA LYS A 221 6.82 -22.34 -3.22
C LYS A 221 6.39 -23.22 -4.39
N PHE A 222 5.09 -23.26 -4.68
CA PHE A 222 4.54 -24.04 -5.79
C PHE A 222 5.13 -23.60 -7.13
N GLU A 223 5.19 -22.28 -7.39
CA GLU A 223 5.81 -21.78 -8.62
C GLU A 223 7.30 -22.15 -8.72
N ARG A 224 8.04 -22.06 -7.61
CA ARG A 224 9.46 -22.41 -7.59
C ARG A 224 9.67 -23.90 -7.87
N GLU A 225 8.85 -24.76 -7.28
CA GLU A 225 8.91 -26.21 -7.50
C GLU A 225 8.50 -26.60 -8.92
N ALA A 226 7.45 -25.97 -9.47
CA ALA A 226 7.02 -26.17 -10.85
C ALA A 226 8.11 -25.76 -11.85
N ARG A 227 8.76 -24.59 -11.65
CA ARG A 227 9.90 -24.15 -12.49
C ARG A 227 11.08 -25.10 -12.37
N SER A 228 11.42 -25.52 -11.15
CA SER A 228 12.50 -26.47 -10.92
C SER A 228 12.23 -27.83 -11.60
N PHE A 229 10.98 -28.29 -11.60
CA PHE A 229 10.59 -29.52 -12.28
C PHE A 229 10.74 -29.39 -13.81
N LEU A 230 10.25 -28.28 -14.38
CA LEU A 230 10.39 -28.00 -15.82
C LEU A 230 11.86 -27.93 -16.24
N ASP A 231 12.71 -27.24 -15.48
CA ASP A 231 14.15 -27.11 -15.78
C ASP A 231 14.93 -28.44 -15.61
N THR A 232 14.42 -29.38 -14.80
CA THR A 232 15.08 -30.67 -14.55
C THR A 232 14.64 -31.77 -15.54
N GLU A 233 13.40 -31.72 -16.03
CA GLU A 233 12.82 -32.76 -16.90
C GLU A 233 12.74 -32.38 -18.38
N LEU A 234 12.83 -31.08 -18.74
CA LEU A 234 12.83 -30.61 -20.14
C LEU A 234 14.24 -30.26 -20.67
N VAL A 235 15.31 -30.57 -19.94
CA VAL A 235 16.72 -30.48 -20.36
C VAL A 235 17.32 -31.88 -20.45
#